data_AF-A0A2S3HS33-F1
#
_entry.id   AF-A0A2S3HS33-F1
#
_cell.length_a   1.000
_cell.length_b   1.000
_cell.length_c   1.000
_cell.angle_alpha   90.00
_cell.angle_beta   90.00
_cell.angle_gamma   90.00
#
_symmetry.space_group_name_H-M   'P 1'
#
loop_
_entity.id
_entity.type
_entity.pdbx_description
1 polymer ?
#
loop_
_entity_poly.entity_id
_entity_poly.type
_entity_poly.pdbx_seq_one_letter_code
_entity_poly.pdbx_strand_id
1 'polypeptide(L)'
;MSRLRALWQASFNATKRALVWSSDDLIPPSERYIFNFNSKDELKRWHLYSDSEYGGLSAASLEITDSTAGPDTSLTGVFSGNLSSDMSEDSTWRIRRYGFCGMRSKKFDGFIDLDAYDTIAMKIKGDGRCYISTIYTENWVNSPGQEEDNSWQAFVHTPQDRWQILKFLFRSDPS
;
A
#
# COMPACT_ATOMS: atom_id res chain seq x y z
N MET A 1 -6.11 -3.46 -19.43
CA MET A 1 -7.18 -4.35 -19.91
C MET A 1 -8.48 -3.78 -19.39
N SER A 2 -9.52 -3.60 -20.21
CA SER A 2 -10.75 -2.90 -19.82
C SER A 2 -11.33 -3.39 -18.48
N ARG A 3 -11.58 -2.45 -17.54
CA ARG A 3 -12.16 -2.68 -16.21
C ARG A 3 -13.42 -3.55 -16.23
N LEU A 4 -14.26 -3.37 -17.26
CA LEU A 4 -15.47 -4.16 -17.48
C LEU A 4 -15.18 -5.65 -17.66
N ARG A 5 -14.13 -6.00 -18.41
CA ARG A 5 -13.77 -7.42 -18.60
C ARG A 5 -13.28 -8.06 -17.31
N ALA A 6 -12.53 -7.32 -16.49
CA ALA A 6 -12.07 -7.81 -15.20
C ALA A 6 -13.26 -8.09 -14.26
N LEU A 7 -14.24 -7.19 -14.21
CA LEU A 7 -15.44 -7.35 -13.38
C LEU A 7 -16.30 -8.53 -13.83
N TRP A 8 -16.51 -8.67 -15.15
CA TRP A 8 -17.21 -9.83 -15.72
C TRP A 8 -16.51 -11.15 -15.41
N GLN A 9 -15.18 -11.17 -15.48
CA GLN A 9 -14.40 -12.36 -15.14
C GLN A 9 -14.53 -12.73 -13.65
N ALA A 10 -14.47 -11.75 -12.75
CA ALA A 10 -14.67 -12.00 -11.32
C ALA A 10 -16.08 -12.49 -11.00
N SER A 11 -17.12 -11.88 -11.61
CA SER A 11 -18.51 -12.32 -11.44
C SER A 11 -18.75 -13.74 -11.94
N PHE A 12 -18.19 -14.09 -13.11
CA PHE A 12 -18.25 -15.44 -13.65
C PHE A 12 -17.51 -16.45 -12.74
N ASN A 13 -16.34 -16.09 -12.25
CA ASN A 13 -15.56 -16.93 -11.34
C ASN A 13 -16.29 -17.14 -10.00
N ALA A 14 -16.90 -16.09 -9.43
CA ALA A 14 -17.70 -16.18 -8.21
C ALA A 14 -18.93 -17.07 -8.39
N THR A 15 -19.64 -16.93 -9.51
CA THR A 15 -20.81 -17.76 -9.85
C THR A 15 -20.42 -19.23 -10.03
N LYS A 16 -19.28 -19.48 -10.67
CA LYS A 16 -18.75 -20.84 -10.83
C LYS A 16 -18.39 -21.47 -9.48
N ARG A 17 -17.78 -20.69 -8.56
CA ARG A 17 -17.49 -21.13 -7.18
C ARG A 17 -18.76 -21.42 -6.38
N ALA A 18 -19.80 -20.58 -6.50
CA ALA A 18 -21.05 -20.78 -5.78
C ALA A 18 -21.84 -22.02 -6.25
N LEU A 19 -21.75 -22.37 -7.55
CA LEU A 19 -22.45 -23.52 -8.15
C LEU A 19 -21.69 -24.84 -7.99
N VAL A 20 -20.37 -24.81 -8.06
CA VAL A 20 -19.53 -25.98 -7.85
C VAL A 20 -19.12 -25.95 -6.39
N TRP A 21 -19.83 -26.68 -5.54
CA TRP A 21 -19.42 -26.93 -4.16
C TRP A 21 -18.10 -27.70 -4.16
N SER A 22 -17.01 -26.99 -4.42
CA SER A 22 -15.67 -27.55 -4.59
C SER A 22 -15.08 -27.76 -3.21
N SER A 23 -14.53 -28.94 -2.97
CA SER A 23 -13.73 -29.21 -1.77
C SER A 23 -12.55 -28.25 -1.62
N ASP A 24 -12.12 -27.60 -2.71
CA ASP A 24 -11.06 -26.60 -2.70
C ASP A 24 -11.47 -25.31 -1.98
N ASP A 25 -12.77 -24.99 -1.86
CA ASP A 25 -13.25 -23.83 -1.10
C ASP A 25 -13.15 -24.03 0.42
N LEU A 26 -12.86 -25.26 0.87
CA LEU A 26 -12.55 -25.57 2.27
C LEU A 26 -11.06 -25.32 2.60
N ILE A 27 -10.22 -25.13 1.59
CA ILE A 27 -8.78 -24.92 1.75
C ILE A 27 -8.54 -23.42 1.73
N PRO A 28 -7.98 -22.82 2.80
CA PRO A 28 -7.67 -21.40 2.79
C PRO A 28 -6.70 -21.07 1.64
N PRO A 29 -6.88 -19.95 0.95
CA PRO A 29 -6.00 -19.59 -0.16
C PRO A 29 -4.56 -19.42 0.33
N SER A 30 -3.60 -19.82 -0.50
CA SER A 30 -2.19 -19.56 -0.24
C SER A 30 -1.90 -18.06 -0.21
N GLU A 31 -0.88 -17.65 0.54
CA GLU A 31 -0.44 -16.25 0.57
C GLU A 31 -0.14 -15.71 -0.84
N ARG A 32 -0.60 -14.48 -1.10
CA ARG A 32 -0.42 -13.80 -2.38
C ARG A 32 0.30 -12.47 -2.20
N TYR A 33 1.41 -12.29 -2.92
CA TYR A 33 2.09 -11.00 -2.96
C TYR A 33 1.31 -9.97 -3.79
N ILE A 34 1.01 -8.83 -3.17
CA ILE A 34 0.42 -7.64 -3.82
C ILE A 34 1.54 -6.75 -4.39
N PHE A 35 2.56 -6.52 -3.56
CA PHE A 35 3.78 -5.77 -3.86
C PHE A 35 4.97 -6.56 -3.33
N ASN A 36 6.06 -6.57 -4.08
CA ASN A 36 7.29 -7.27 -3.69
C ASN A 36 8.51 -6.51 -4.22
N PHE A 37 9.41 -6.12 -3.32
CA PHE A 37 10.61 -5.35 -3.63
C PHE A 37 11.79 -6.24 -4.07
N ASN A 38 11.50 -7.29 -4.85
CA ASN A 38 12.49 -8.21 -5.39
C ASN A 38 13.12 -7.76 -6.72
N SER A 39 12.76 -6.58 -7.21
CA SER A 39 13.30 -6.00 -8.45
C SER A 39 13.20 -4.48 -8.41
N LYS A 40 14.16 -3.81 -9.07
CA LYS A 40 14.13 -2.36 -9.30
C LYS A 40 12.92 -1.91 -10.13
N ASP A 41 12.32 -2.80 -10.92
CA ASP A 41 11.11 -2.47 -11.66
C ASP A 41 9.91 -2.20 -10.75
N GLU A 42 9.89 -2.78 -9.54
CA GLU A 42 8.82 -2.53 -8.58
C GLU A 42 8.76 -1.04 -8.21
N LEU A 43 9.90 -0.33 -8.16
CA LEU A 43 9.95 1.11 -7.87
C LEU A 43 9.07 1.94 -8.82
N LYS A 44 8.90 1.50 -10.07
CA LYS A 44 8.06 2.19 -11.07
C LYS A 44 6.59 2.16 -10.70
N ARG A 45 6.15 1.22 -9.87
CA ARG A 45 4.78 1.08 -9.36
C ARG A 45 4.51 1.96 -8.16
N TRP A 46 5.52 2.64 -7.61
CA TRP A 46 5.39 3.53 -6.46
C TRP A 46 5.55 4.99 -6.87
N HIS A 47 4.89 5.87 -6.12
CA HIS A 47 4.99 7.31 -6.24
C HIS A 47 5.34 7.88 -4.87
N LEU A 48 6.45 8.61 -4.82
CA LEU A 48 6.93 9.33 -3.66
C LEU A 48 6.30 10.72 -3.66
N TYR A 49 5.92 11.21 -2.49
CA TYR A 49 5.32 12.52 -2.32
C TYR A 49 5.80 13.15 -1.01
N SER A 50 5.83 14.48 -0.97
CA SER A 50 6.23 15.27 0.20
C SER A 50 5.63 16.67 0.14
N ASP A 51 5.75 17.41 1.24
CA ASP A 51 5.35 18.82 1.31
C ASP A 51 6.08 19.74 0.31
N SER A 52 7.17 19.26 -0.31
CA SER A 52 7.91 19.98 -1.36
C SER A 52 7.08 20.32 -2.58
N GLU A 53 6.04 19.53 -2.88
CA GLU A 53 5.06 19.86 -3.94
C GLU A 53 4.29 21.16 -3.64
N TYR A 54 4.29 21.58 -2.38
CA TYR A 54 3.62 22.76 -1.86
C TYR A 54 4.60 23.80 -1.28
N GLY A 55 5.90 23.69 -1.59
CA GLY A 55 6.93 24.63 -1.15
C GLY A 55 7.64 24.28 0.17
N GLY A 56 7.35 23.12 0.77
CA GLY A 56 8.12 22.60 1.90
C GLY A 56 9.51 22.09 1.50
N LEU A 57 10.35 21.78 2.49
CA LEU A 57 11.69 21.25 2.27
C LEU A 57 11.84 19.78 2.65
N SER A 58 10.74 19.05 2.88
CA SER A 58 10.80 17.61 3.12
C SER A 58 11.06 16.84 1.81
N ALA A 59 11.73 15.70 1.91
CA ALA A 59 12.06 14.84 0.79
C ALA A 59 11.81 13.37 1.11
N ALA A 60 11.50 12.58 0.08
CA ALA A 60 11.36 11.13 0.15
C ALA A 60 12.23 10.44 -0.91
N SER A 61 12.76 9.27 -0.56
CA SER A 61 13.42 8.36 -1.50
C SER A 61 12.96 6.92 -1.27
N LEU A 62 13.06 6.11 -2.32
CA LEU A 62 12.75 4.69 -2.29
C LEU A 62 13.75 3.95 -3.17
N GLU A 63 14.50 3.03 -2.56
CA GLU A 63 15.59 2.31 -3.21
C GLU A 63 15.47 0.81 -2.95
N ILE A 64 16.03 0.00 -3.85
CA ILE A 64 16.19 -1.44 -3.63
C ILE A 64 17.62 -1.69 -3.20
N THR A 65 17.80 -2.31 -2.04
CA THR A 65 19.10 -2.68 -1.47
C THR A 65 19.23 -4.19 -1.39
N ASP A 66 20.47 -4.67 -1.52
CA ASP A 66 20.82 -6.05 -1.23
C ASP A 66 20.89 -6.21 0.29
N SER A 67 20.02 -7.04 0.87
CA SER A 67 20.12 -7.32 2.30
C SER A 67 21.30 -8.26 2.55
N THR A 68 22.36 -7.75 3.18
CA THR A 68 23.58 -8.50 3.52
C THR A 68 23.45 -9.34 4.79
N ALA A 69 22.24 -9.50 5.34
CA ALA A 69 22.00 -10.12 6.64
C ALA A 69 21.35 -11.50 6.53
N GLY A 70 22.04 -12.47 5.91
CA GLY A 70 21.63 -13.88 5.90
C GLY A 70 22.24 -14.70 4.74
N PRO A 71 22.15 -16.04 4.79
CA PRO A 71 22.61 -16.92 3.71
C PRO A 71 21.79 -16.79 2.40
N ASP A 72 20.62 -16.14 2.47
CA ASP A 72 19.78 -15.81 1.31
C ASP A 72 19.85 -14.32 1.02
N THR A 73 20.46 -13.94 -0.11
CA THR A 73 20.51 -12.56 -0.59
C THR A 73 19.11 -12.10 -1.03
N SER A 74 18.27 -11.67 -0.09
CA SER A 74 16.94 -11.14 -0.42
C SER A 74 17.01 -9.63 -0.68
N LEU A 75 16.56 -9.21 -1.86
CA LEU A 75 16.37 -7.79 -2.19
C LEU A 75 15.30 -7.17 -1.29
N THR A 76 15.54 -5.93 -0.85
CA THR A 76 14.65 -5.21 0.06
C THR A 76 14.40 -3.79 -0.43
N GLY A 77 13.16 -3.32 -0.34
CA GLY A 77 12.80 -1.92 -0.57
C GLY A 77 13.01 -1.09 0.69
N VAL A 78 13.77 -0.01 0.58
CA VAL A 78 14.05 0.94 1.68
C VAL A 78 13.46 2.28 1.32
N PHE A 79 12.43 2.68 2.08
CA PHE A 79 11.89 4.03 2.05
C PHE A 79 12.64 4.90 3.06
N SER A 80 13.09 6.08 2.63
CA SER A 80 13.73 7.08 3.48
C SER A 80 13.04 8.43 3.33
N GLY A 81 12.92 9.16 4.44
CA GLY A 81 12.32 10.49 4.47
C GLY A 81 13.17 11.47 5.27
N ASN A 82 13.37 12.67 4.72
CA ASN A 82 13.95 13.80 5.44
C ASN A 82 12.83 14.82 5.66
N LEU A 83 12.45 15.05 6.92
CA LEU A 83 11.35 15.94 7.27
C LEU A 83 11.91 17.31 7.66
N SER A 84 11.37 18.36 7.08
CA SER A 84 11.69 19.73 7.46
C SER A 84 10.44 20.49 7.86
N SER A 85 10.59 21.39 8.83
CA SER A 85 9.57 22.38 9.19
C SER A 85 9.72 23.70 8.43
N ASP A 86 10.74 23.78 7.59
CA ASP A 86 11.07 24.98 6.83
C ASP A 86 10.37 24.98 5.48
N MET A 87 10.11 26.20 5.00
CA MET A 87 9.49 26.49 3.71
C MET A 87 10.49 27.26 2.85
N SER A 88 10.42 27.06 1.53
CA SER A 88 11.24 27.89 0.64
C SER A 88 10.81 29.35 0.72
N GLU A 89 11.79 30.26 0.78
CA GLU A 89 11.54 31.71 0.89
C GLU A 89 10.75 32.25 -0.32
N ASP A 90 10.87 31.58 -1.47
CA ASP A 90 10.19 31.92 -2.73
C ASP A 90 8.81 31.26 -2.90
N SER A 91 8.34 30.49 -1.91
CA SER A 91 7.05 29.78 -2.04
C SER A 91 5.86 30.74 -2.03
N THR A 92 5.04 30.66 -3.08
CA THR A 92 3.75 31.38 -3.15
C THR A 92 2.68 30.74 -2.26
N TRP A 93 2.91 29.49 -1.84
CA TRP A 93 1.99 28.67 -1.06
C TRP A 93 2.25 28.81 0.45
N ARG A 94 1.30 29.39 1.18
CA ARG A 94 1.30 29.40 2.65
C ARG A 94 0.52 28.22 3.21
N ILE A 95 1.13 27.04 3.20
CA ILE A 95 0.56 25.85 3.86
C ILE A 95 0.71 25.93 5.38
N ARG A 96 -0.33 25.49 6.11
CA ARG A 96 -0.32 25.45 7.60
C ARG A 96 0.29 24.17 8.17
N ARG A 97 0.42 23.12 7.35
CA ARG A 97 0.95 21.82 7.75
C ARG A 97 2.05 21.43 6.77
N TYR A 98 3.28 21.52 7.23
CA TYR A 98 4.50 21.05 6.58
C TYR A 98 5.16 19.98 7.47
N GLY A 99 6.24 19.37 7.01
CA GLY A 99 6.95 18.29 7.69
C GLY A 99 6.39 16.91 7.39
N PHE A 100 6.01 16.63 6.13
CA PHE A 100 5.54 15.31 5.74
C PHE A 100 6.17 14.80 4.45
N CYS A 101 6.35 13.48 4.40
CA CYS A 101 6.71 12.74 3.21
C CYS A 101 6.14 11.32 3.29
N GLY A 102 5.96 10.67 2.14
CA GLY A 102 5.41 9.32 2.08
C GLY A 102 5.60 8.67 0.73
N MET A 103 5.12 7.44 0.63
CA MET A 103 5.04 6.70 -0.62
C MET A 103 3.68 6.04 -0.74
N ARG A 104 3.19 5.91 -1.97
CA ARG A 104 1.97 5.16 -2.29
C ARG A 104 2.15 4.38 -3.58
N SER A 105 1.44 3.27 -3.73
CA SER A 105 1.34 2.59 -5.01
C SER A 105 0.62 3.51 -6.01
N LYS A 106 1.08 3.54 -7.25
CA LYS A 106 0.37 4.18 -8.35
C LYS A 106 -0.95 3.45 -8.59
N LYS A 107 -1.98 4.19 -9.02
CA LYS A 107 -3.23 3.57 -9.49
C LYS A 107 -2.90 2.61 -10.63
N PHE A 108 -3.37 1.37 -10.49
CA PHE A 108 -3.24 0.34 -11.52
C PHE A 108 -4.57 0.23 -12.29
N ASP A 109 -4.50 -0.23 -13.53
CA ASP A 109 -5.68 -0.49 -14.35
C ASP A 109 -6.35 -1.78 -13.87
N GLY A 110 -7.60 -1.69 -13.39
CA GLY A 110 -8.37 -2.81 -12.86
C GLY A 110 -8.47 -2.82 -11.32
N PHE A 111 -8.68 -4.00 -10.75
CA PHE A 111 -8.79 -4.21 -9.30
C PHE A 111 -7.93 -5.41 -8.87
N ILE A 112 -7.61 -5.45 -7.57
CA ILE A 112 -6.99 -6.61 -6.94
C ILE A 112 -8.11 -7.34 -6.20
N ASP A 113 -8.50 -8.50 -6.72
CA ASP A 113 -9.46 -9.37 -6.06
C ASP A 113 -8.84 -9.96 -4.79
N LEU A 114 -9.35 -9.51 -3.65
CA LEU A 114 -8.96 -9.94 -2.31
C LEU A 114 -10.13 -10.62 -1.56
N ASP A 115 -11.23 -10.96 -2.24
CA ASP A 115 -12.46 -11.48 -1.61
C ASP A 115 -12.24 -12.78 -0.82
N ALA A 116 -11.31 -13.62 -1.28
CA ALA A 116 -10.94 -14.86 -0.60
C ALA A 116 -10.02 -14.67 0.63
N TYR A 117 -9.55 -13.45 0.89
CA TYR A 117 -8.59 -13.15 1.96
C TYR A 117 -9.27 -12.32 3.05
N ASP A 118 -8.82 -12.51 4.30
CA ASP A 118 -9.32 -11.76 5.46
C ASP A 118 -8.30 -10.73 5.99
N THR A 119 -7.06 -10.77 5.49
CA THR A 119 -5.92 -10.07 6.06
C THR A 119 -4.98 -9.53 4.98
N ILE A 120 -4.54 -8.29 5.14
CA ILE A 120 -3.33 -7.78 4.47
C ILE A 120 -2.16 -7.87 5.44
N ALA A 121 -1.08 -8.52 5.01
CA ALA A 121 0.15 -8.62 5.76
C ALA A 121 1.26 -7.77 5.13
N MET A 122 2.05 -7.09 5.97
CA MET A 122 3.21 -6.31 5.57
C MET A 122 4.43 -6.75 6.38
N LYS A 123 5.46 -7.26 5.71
CA LYS A 123 6.77 -7.51 6.33
C LYS A 123 7.58 -6.21 6.31
N ILE A 124 7.86 -5.65 7.47
CA ILE A 124 8.51 -4.33 7.62
C ILE A 124 9.59 -4.37 8.70
N LYS A 125 10.65 -3.59 8.49
CA LYS A 125 11.66 -3.23 9.48
C LYS A 125 11.68 -1.71 9.57
N GLY A 126 11.49 -1.15 10.76
CA GLY A 126 11.39 0.29 10.94
C GLY A 126 12.53 0.88 11.76
N ASP A 127 12.46 2.20 11.96
CA ASP A 127 13.45 3.02 12.66
C ASP A 127 13.02 3.36 14.10
N GLY A 128 11.92 2.77 14.59
CA GLY A 128 11.34 3.08 15.91
C GLY A 128 10.24 4.14 15.88
N ARG A 129 10.00 4.81 14.75
CA ARG A 129 8.95 5.81 14.61
C ARG A 129 7.58 5.18 14.34
N CYS A 130 6.54 5.97 14.56
CA CYS A 130 5.17 5.65 14.18
C CYS A 130 4.89 6.18 12.77
N TYR A 131 4.32 5.33 11.92
CA TYR A 131 3.90 5.68 10.58
C TYR A 131 2.37 5.58 10.46
N ILE A 132 1.80 6.19 9.42
CA ILE A 132 0.40 6.00 9.06
C ILE A 132 0.38 5.13 7.80
N SER A 133 -0.32 4.00 7.87
CA SER A 133 -0.67 3.20 6.71
C SER A 133 -2.06 3.60 6.25
N THR A 134 -2.25 3.81 4.94
CA THR A 134 -3.54 4.13 4.34
C THR A 134 -3.82 3.16 3.19
N ILE A 135 -5.01 2.56 3.20
CA ILE A 135 -5.53 1.76 2.10
C ILE A 135 -6.61 2.58 1.40
N TYR A 136 -6.44 2.77 0.09
CA TYR A 136 -7.46 3.37 -0.76
C TYR A 136 -8.21 2.27 -1.50
N THR A 137 -9.53 2.31 -1.43
CA THR A 137 -10.43 1.41 -2.16
C THR A 137 -11.36 2.25 -3.04
N GLU A 138 -11.63 1.78 -4.26
CA GLU A 138 -12.57 2.46 -5.15
C GLU A 138 -13.93 2.64 -4.45
N ASN A 139 -14.50 3.83 -4.57
CA ASN A 139 -15.81 4.13 -4.01
C ASN A 139 -16.88 4.01 -5.10
N TRP A 140 -17.79 3.05 -4.93
CA TRP A 140 -18.90 2.82 -5.86
C TRP A 140 -20.13 3.70 -5.58
N VAL A 141 -20.22 4.31 -4.39
CA VAL A 141 -21.43 5.02 -3.93
C VAL A 141 -21.47 6.48 -4.40
N ASN A 142 -20.34 7.01 -4.86
CA ASN A 142 -20.24 8.41 -5.26
C ASN A 142 -20.92 8.68 -6.60
N SER A 143 -21.54 9.87 -6.70
CA SER A 143 -22.20 10.36 -7.92
C SER A 143 -21.26 10.28 -9.13
N PRO A 144 -21.79 10.03 -10.35
CA PRO A 144 -20.99 10.01 -11.57
C PRO A 144 -20.09 11.26 -11.68
N GLY A 145 -18.78 11.05 -11.82
CA GLY A 145 -17.79 12.14 -11.95
C GLY A 145 -17.05 12.53 -10.66
N GLN A 146 -17.31 11.86 -9.53
CA GLN A 146 -16.55 12.04 -8.28
C GLN A 146 -15.70 10.80 -7.99
N GLU A 147 -14.46 10.78 -8.47
CA GLU A 147 -13.48 9.70 -8.20
C GLU A 147 -12.84 9.85 -6.80
N GLU A 148 -13.63 10.00 -5.75
CA GLU A 148 -13.08 9.97 -4.39
C GLU A 148 -12.98 8.53 -3.90
N ASP A 149 -11.76 8.04 -3.69
CA ASP A 149 -11.52 6.71 -3.12
C ASP A 149 -11.90 6.70 -1.62
N ASN A 150 -12.50 5.60 -1.14
CA ASN A 150 -12.63 5.37 0.29
C ASN A 150 -11.25 5.14 0.90
N SER A 151 -11.01 5.68 2.09
CA SER A 151 -9.71 5.55 2.78
C SER A 151 -9.86 4.87 4.14
N TRP A 152 -8.95 3.95 4.41
CA TRP A 152 -8.84 3.22 5.68
C TRP A 152 -7.45 3.45 6.24
N GLN A 153 -7.36 3.92 7.48
CA GLN A 153 -6.09 4.33 8.08
C GLN A 153 -5.80 3.58 9.37
N ALA A 154 -4.53 3.25 9.57
CA ALA A 154 -4.04 2.66 10.79
C ALA A 154 -2.65 3.20 11.15
N PHE A 155 -2.39 3.35 12.44
CA PHE A 155 -1.06 3.64 12.94
C PHE A 155 -0.20 2.38 12.93
N VAL A 156 1.02 2.53 12.44
CA VAL A 156 2.02 1.47 12.31
C VAL A 156 3.16 1.76 13.26
N HIS A 157 3.23 0.96 14.31
CA HIS A 157 4.33 0.98 15.27
C HIS A 157 5.34 -0.10 14.88
N THR A 158 6.59 0.31 14.68
CA THR A 158 7.68 -0.60 14.31
C THR A 158 8.80 -0.51 15.33
N PRO A 159 9.29 -1.64 15.85
CA PRO A 159 10.49 -1.65 16.67
C PRO A 159 11.68 -1.22 15.80
N GLN A 160 12.61 -0.48 16.39
CA GLN A 160 13.83 -0.09 15.72
C GLN A 160 14.62 -1.34 15.33
N ASP A 161 15.04 -1.36 14.06
CA ASP A 161 15.96 -2.33 13.51
C ASP A 161 15.56 -3.81 13.59
N ARG A 162 14.25 -4.10 13.72
CA ARG A 162 13.74 -5.47 13.77
C ARG A 162 12.65 -5.73 12.74
N TRP A 163 12.80 -6.82 12.00
CA TRP A 163 11.78 -7.32 11.09
C TRP A 163 10.55 -7.82 11.85
N GLN A 164 9.37 -7.45 11.35
CA GLN A 164 8.09 -7.95 11.84
C GLN A 164 7.08 -8.07 10.71
N ILE A 165 6.04 -8.88 10.93
CA ILE A 165 4.89 -8.97 10.05
C ILE A 165 3.73 -8.25 10.73
N LEU A 166 3.30 -7.15 10.14
CA LEU A 166 2.08 -6.45 10.52
C LEU A 166 0.91 -7.05 9.77
N LYS A 167 -0.22 -7.25 10.46
CA LYS A 167 -1.44 -7.80 9.88
C LYS A 167 -2.58 -6.82 10.07
N PHE A 168 -3.27 -6.48 8.99
CA PHE A 168 -4.46 -5.65 8.98
C PHE A 168 -5.63 -6.54 8.57
N LEU A 169 -6.53 -6.81 9.52
CA LEU A 169 -7.74 -7.59 9.28
C LEU A 169 -8.76 -6.73 8.54
N PHE A 170 -9.42 -7.28 7.52
CA PHE A 170 -10.53 -6.60 6.84
C PHE A 170 -11.80 -6.57 7.68
N ARG A 171 -11.89 -7.43 8.69
CA ARG A 171 -12.99 -7.46 9.65
C ARG A 171 -12.52 -6.89 10.97
N SER A 172 -13.29 -5.98 11.54
CA SER A 172 -13.23 -5.70 12.97
C SER A 172 -13.78 -6.92 13.71
N ASP A 173 -13.05 -7.43 14.71
CA ASP A 173 -13.61 -8.45 15.60
C ASP A 173 -14.94 -7.92 16.19
N PRO A 174 -16.00 -8.75 16.22
CA PRO A 174 -17.21 -8.37 16.92
C PRO A 174 -16.88 -8.23 18.41
N SER A 175 -17.04 -7.00 18.91
CA SER A 175 -16.94 -6.66 20.34
C SER A 175 -18.07 -7.29 21.15
#